data_AF-A0A0N4U644-F1
#
_entry.id   AF-A0A0N4U644-F1
#
_cell.length_a   1.000
_cell.length_b   1.000
_cell.length_c   1.000
_cell.angle_alpha   90.00
_cell.angle_beta   90.00
_cell.angle_gamma   90.00
#
_symmetry.space_group_name_H-M   'P 1'
#
loop_
_entity.id
_entity.type
_entity.pdbx_description
1 polymer ?
#
loop_
_entity_poly.entity_id
_entity_poly.type
_entity_poly.pdbx_seq_one_letter_code
_entity_poly.pdbx_strand_id
1 'polypeptide(L)'
;MEMEENLFVKPEYNGNYFKNPSSFVGWTGLPNVLAILGWMMGPNSGRPPSKQVLDETLPVYKPSFDVNNSSLQCTWLGHATVLVHLDGINFITDPVWSDTASPFRTFGPKRYRQPPCSIDDLPDLDFAVISHNHYDHFDAEAIQSLNKRFKRMQWYVPSGLKTYMHKYVPVENVHELSWGESKNLVIGDREYYIHCVPAQHWSQRGLFDRYKTLWSGWVVVGPTKRFYFAGDTGYCDEFRKIKKIFGQIDLATLPIGCYSPRWFMKPQHIDPAEAVQIHKDIGSKKSIGIHWGTYAMGSTEAYLEPADLLRDEVKKAGLNVNDFIVLHHGQTWTEVNCDEK
;
A
#
# COMPACT_ATOMS: atom_id res chain seq x y z
N MET A 1 -21.34 11.65 -25.69
CA MET A 1 -22.39 11.94 -24.69
C MET A 1 -22.50 10.72 -23.80
N GLU A 2 -21.48 10.46 -22.96
CA GLU A 2 -21.41 9.40 -21.93
C GLU A 2 -20.13 9.52 -21.06
N MET A 3 -19.41 10.64 -21.09
CA MET A 3 -18.09 10.76 -20.44
C MET A 3 -18.12 11.15 -18.95
N GLU A 4 -19.28 11.46 -18.37
CA GLU A 4 -19.35 11.87 -16.95
C GLU A 4 -19.49 10.70 -15.98
N GLU A 5 -19.94 9.50 -16.40
CA GLU A 5 -20.16 8.37 -15.49
C GLU A 5 -18.88 7.65 -15.05
N ASN A 6 -17.74 7.91 -15.70
CA ASN A 6 -16.49 7.18 -15.50
C ASN A 6 -15.44 7.92 -14.67
N LEU A 7 -15.82 8.94 -13.90
CA LEU A 7 -14.90 9.63 -13.00
C LEU A 7 -15.05 9.12 -11.56
N PHE A 8 -13.91 9.01 -10.88
CA PHE A 8 -13.88 8.83 -9.44
C PHE A 8 -14.54 10.02 -8.74
N VAL A 9 -15.10 9.78 -7.55
CA VAL A 9 -15.47 10.90 -6.69
C VAL A 9 -14.22 11.73 -6.37
N LYS A 10 -14.34 13.06 -6.39
CA LYS A 10 -13.25 13.94 -5.97
C LYS A 10 -13.17 13.99 -4.44
N PRO A 11 -11.97 14.11 -3.86
CA PRO A 11 -11.85 14.30 -2.42
C PRO A 11 -12.48 15.64 -2.02
N GLU A 12 -13.15 15.67 -0.87
CA GLU A 12 -13.64 16.92 -0.31
C GLU A 12 -12.45 17.70 0.28
N TYR A 13 -12.27 18.97 -0.09
CA TYR A 13 -11.22 19.83 0.44
C TYR A 13 -11.77 21.23 0.74
N ASN A 14 -11.62 21.70 1.98
CA ASN A 14 -12.17 22.99 2.41
C ASN A 14 -11.15 24.15 2.39
N GLY A 15 -10.03 23.99 1.66
CA GLY A 15 -8.92 24.94 1.64
C GLY A 15 -7.87 24.71 2.73
N ASN A 16 -8.15 23.86 3.73
CA ASN A 16 -7.20 23.52 4.81
C ASN A 16 -7.10 22.01 5.07
N TYR A 17 -8.21 21.28 4.93
CA TYR A 17 -8.35 19.89 5.32
C TYR A 17 -9.10 19.09 4.26
N PHE A 18 -8.61 17.88 4.00
CA PHE A 18 -9.27 16.85 3.20
C PHE A 18 -10.31 16.09 4.04
N LYS A 19 -11.31 15.51 3.38
CA LYS A 19 -12.28 14.60 4.00
C LYS A 19 -12.63 13.47 3.04
N ASN A 20 -12.98 12.32 3.60
CA ASN A 20 -13.67 11.30 2.83
C ASN A 20 -15.03 11.86 2.36
N PRO A 21 -15.40 11.65 1.08
CA PRO A 21 -16.68 12.10 0.56
C PRO A 21 -17.86 11.49 1.33
N SER A 22 -18.97 12.22 1.41
CA SER A 22 -20.20 11.69 2.03
C SER A 22 -20.74 10.41 1.39
N SER A 23 -20.34 10.10 0.14
CA SER A 23 -20.69 8.85 -0.53
C SER A 23 -19.96 7.61 0.05
N PHE A 24 -18.92 7.80 0.86
CA PHE A 24 -18.18 6.72 1.49
C PHE A 24 -18.94 6.24 2.73
N VAL A 25 -19.99 5.44 2.50
CA VAL A 25 -20.92 4.98 3.55
C VAL A 25 -20.24 4.19 4.68
N GLY A 26 -19.07 3.61 4.44
CA GLY A 26 -18.26 2.91 5.44
C GLY A 26 -17.45 3.84 6.36
N TRP A 27 -17.30 5.12 6.00
CA TRP A 27 -16.54 6.09 6.77
C TRP A 27 -17.40 6.72 7.87
N THR A 28 -17.12 6.36 9.13
CA THR A 28 -17.81 6.92 10.31
C THR A 28 -16.98 7.96 11.06
N GLY A 29 -15.86 8.40 10.47
CA GLY A 29 -14.88 9.27 11.11
C GLY A 29 -13.89 8.50 11.98
N LEU A 30 -12.96 9.22 12.59
CA LEU A 30 -11.99 8.62 13.50
C LEU A 30 -12.63 8.26 14.85
N PRO A 31 -12.16 7.18 15.50
CA PRO A 31 -12.60 6.83 16.84
C PRO A 31 -12.45 8.00 17.82
N ASN A 32 -13.48 8.19 18.66
CA ASN A 32 -13.44 9.19 19.73
C ASN A 32 -12.53 8.75 20.89
N VAL A 33 -12.28 9.63 21.87
CA VAL A 33 -11.37 9.36 22.99
C VAL A 33 -11.79 8.10 23.79
N LEU A 34 -13.09 7.88 23.99
CA LEU A 34 -13.60 6.70 24.70
C LEU A 34 -13.31 5.41 23.91
N ALA A 35 -13.48 5.45 22.59
CA ALA A 35 -13.13 4.35 21.69
C ALA A 35 -11.62 4.07 21.71
N ILE A 36 -10.77 5.10 21.71
CA ILE A 36 -9.31 4.94 21.83
C ILE A 36 -8.95 4.26 23.16
N LEU A 37 -9.51 4.72 24.28
CA LEU A 37 -9.31 4.10 25.58
C LEU A 37 -9.79 2.64 25.61
N GLY A 38 -10.98 2.37 25.04
CA GLY A 38 -11.52 1.02 24.94
C GLY A 38 -10.63 0.08 24.13
N TRP A 39 -10.05 0.56 23.03
CA TRP A 39 -9.08 -0.19 22.24
C TRP A 39 -7.78 -0.46 23.00
N MET A 40 -7.21 0.55 23.68
CA MET A 40 -5.99 0.39 24.48
C MET A 40 -6.15 -0.60 25.65
N MET A 41 -7.36 -0.66 26.23
CA MET A 41 -7.69 -1.58 27.33
C MET A 41 -8.11 -2.97 26.84
N GLY A 42 -8.28 -3.16 25.53
CA GLY A 42 -8.65 -4.43 24.93
C GLY A 42 -7.55 -5.49 25.03
N PRO A 43 -7.88 -6.77 24.81
CA PRO A 43 -6.90 -7.84 24.79
C PRO A 43 -5.86 -7.59 23.70
N ASN A 44 -4.58 -7.58 24.09
CA ASN A 44 -3.46 -7.41 23.16
C ASN A 44 -2.91 -8.77 22.72
N SER A 45 -3.72 -9.51 21.96
CA SER A 45 -3.37 -10.84 21.41
C SER A 45 -2.38 -10.76 20.23
N GLY A 46 -2.16 -9.57 19.67
CA GLY A 46 -1.31 -9.37 18.49
C GLY A 46 0.18 -9.27 18.76
N ARG A 47 0.66 -9.56 19.98
CA ARG A 47 2.10 -9.50 20.26
C ARG A 47 2.84 -10.61 19.50
N PRO A 48 3.85 -10.27 18.69
CA PRO A 48 4.64 -11.27 17.98
C PRO A 48 5.36 -12.18 18.98
N PRO A 49 5.58 -13.46 18.62
CA PRO A 49 6.24 -14.43 19.49
C PRO A 49 7.75 -14.17 19.56
N SER A 50 8.49 -15.10 20.17
CA SER A 50 9.95 -15.03 20.21
C SER A 50 10.56 -15.00 18.80
N LYS A 51 11.79 -14.50 18.70
CA LYS A 51 12.54 -14.46 17.44
C LYS A 51 12.63 -15.83 16.76
N GLN A 52 12.85 -16.90 17.54
CA GLN A 52 12.93 -18.26 17.01
C GLN A 52 11.62 -18.67 16.31
N VAL A 53 10.47 -18.42 16.95
CA VAL A 53 9.16 -18.73 16.34
C VAL A 53 8.92 -17.86 15.11
N LEU A 54 9.31 -16.58 15.14
CA LEU A 54 9.22 -15.69 13.97
C LEU A 54 10.08 -16.16 12.81
N ASP A 55 11.30 -16.66 13.05
CA ASP A 55 12.18 -17.16 12.00
C ASP A 55 11.62 -18.44 11.34
N GLU A 56 10.86 -19.25 12.08
CA GLU A 56 10.17 -20.44 11.57
C GLU A 56 8.86 -20.10 10.82
N THR A 57 8.07 -19.15 11.32
CA THR A 57 6.71 -18.87 10.83
C THR A 57 6.63 -17.72 9.82
N LEU A 58 7.54 -16.75 9.91
CA LEU A 58 7.67 -15.59 9.02
C LEU A 58 9.14 -15.38 8.63
N PRO A 59 9.77 -16.35 7.93
CA PRO A 59 11.16 -16.22 7.49
C PRO A 59 11.36 -14.96 6.65
N VAL A 60 12.55 -14.35 6.78
CA VAL A 60 12.99 -13.22 5.94
C VAL A 60 14.03 -13.77 4.98
N TYR A 61 13.69 -13.74 3.69
CA TYR A 61 14.54 -14.18 2.60
C TYR A 61 15.33 -13.01 2.05
N LYS A 62 16.55 -13.27 1.58
CA LYS A 62 17.27 -12.29 0.77
C LYS A 62 16.64 -12.27 -0.63
N PRO A 63 16.20 -11.10 -1.14
CA PRO A 63 15.53 -11.02 -2.43
C PRO A 63 16.50 -11.24 -3.58
N SER A 64 15.96 -11.76 -4.69
CA SER A 64 16.58 -11.69 -6.01
C SER A 64 15.76 -10.74 -6.87
N PHE A 65 16.44 -9.80 -7.53
CA PHE A 65 15.85 -8.81 -8.42
C PHE A 65 16.04 -9.15 -9.90
N ASP A 66 16.38 -10.41 -10.22
CA ASP A 66 16.46 -10.88 -11.59
C ASP A 66 15.06 -11.02 -12.21
N VAL A 67 14.83 -10.23 -13.25
CA VAL A 67 13.53 -10.15 -13.93
C VAL A 67 13.23 -11.38 -14.78
N ASN A 68 14.23 -12.20 -15.15
CA ASN A 68 14.06 -13.44 -15.92
C ASN A 68 13.13 -13.28 -17.15
N ASN A 69 13.28 -12.19 -17.93
CA ASN A 69 12.42 -11.83 -19.07
C ASN A 69 10.92 -11.65 -18.77
N SER A 70 10.51 -11.59 -17.50
CA SER A 70 9.12 -11.35 -17.11
C SER A 70 8.75 -9.89 -17.31
N SER A 71 7.53 -9.65 -17.77
CA SER A 71 6.95 -8.30 -17.87
C SER A 71 6.35 -7.81 -16.55
N LEU A 72 6.20 -8.68 -15.55
CA LEU A 72 5.60 -8.32 -14.27
C LEU A 72 6.18 -9.16 -13.12
N GLN A 73 6.81 -8.49 -12.16
CA GLN A 73 7.24 -9.10 -10.91
C GLN A 73 6.91 -8.21 -9.71
N CYS A 74 6.74 -8.84 -8.55
CA CYS A 74 6.53 -8.12 -7.29
C CYS A 74 7.30 -8.80 -6.16
N THR A 75 8.25 -8.08 -5.58
CA THR A 75 9.00 -8.48 -4.39
C THR A 75 8.41 -7.79 -3.17
N TRP A 76 7.99 -8.56 -2.17
CA TRP A 76 7.47 -7.99 -0.93
C TRP A 76 8.62 -7.69 0.04
N LEU A 77 8.87 -6.40 0.30
CA LEU A 77 9.94 -5.93 1.19
C LEU A 77 9.47 -5.75 2.64
N GLY A 78 8.21 -6.08 2.91
CA GLY A 78 7.57 -5.98 4.22
C GLY A 78 6.61 -4.80 4.30
N HIS A 79 5.59 -4.97 5.14
CA HIS A 79 4.50 -4.01 5.35
C HIS A 79 3.81 -3.64 4.03
N ALA A 80 3.65 -2.36 3.72
CA ALA A 80 3.15 -1.87 2.43
C ALA A 80 4.25 -1.62 1.40
N THR A 81 5.51 -1.97 1.70
CA THR A 81 6.62 -1.81 0.78
C THR A 81 6.72 -2.98 -0.18
N VAL A 82 6.39 -2.76 -1.45
CA VAL A 82 6.68 -3.69 -2.55
C VAL A 82 7.57 -3.03 -3.58
N LEU A 83 8.53 -3.79 -4.11
CA LEU A 83 9.24 -3.45 -5.33
C LEU A 83 8.53 -4.15 -6.49
N VAL A 84 8.19 -3.40 -7.53
CA VAL A 84 7.47 -3.92 -8.69
C VAL A 84 8.30 -3.68 -9.95
N HIS A 85 8.49 -4.75 -10.72
CA HIS A 85 8.93 -4.68 -12.10
C HIS A 85 7.70 -4.71 -12.99
N LEU A 86 7.54 -3.77 -13.91
CA LEU A 86 6.40 -3.69 -14.82
C LEU A 86 6.85 -3.20 -16.19
N ASP A 87 6.67 -4.02 -17.23
CA ASP A 87 7.01 -3.71 -18.62
C ASP A 87 8.40 -3.08 -18.81
N GLY A 88 9.40 -3.48 -18.03
CA GLY A 88 10.79 -2.99 -18.15
C GLY A 88 11.19 -1.85 -17.22
N ILE A 89 10.28 -1.31 -16.41
CA ILE A 89 10.62 -0.33 -15.36
C ILE A 89 10.50 -0.93 -13.96
N ASN A 90 11.18 -0.33 -12.99
CA ASN A 90 11.05 -0.69 -11.58
C ASN A 90 10.52 0.49 -10.75
N PHE A 91 9.59 0.22 -9.85
CA PHE A 91 9.10 1.21 -8.90
C PHE A 91 8.83 0.60 -7.53
N ILE A 92 8.73 1.47 -6.52
CA ILE A 92 8.51 1.06 -5.12
C ILE A 92 7.29 1.77 -4.51
N THR A 93 6.55 1.07 -3.68
CA THR A 93 5.40 1.62 -2.93
C THR A 93 5.79 1.86 -1.48
N ASP A 94 5.33 2.95 -0.88
CA ASP A 94 5.40 3.24 0.56
C ASP A 94 6.68 2.70 1.25
N PRO A 95 7.88 3.17 0.83
CA PRO A 95 9.14 2.58 1.24
C PRO A 95 9.43 2.88 2.71
N VAL A 96 9.50 1.84 3.54
CA VAL A 96 9.82 1.96 4.97
C VAL A 96 10.90 0.98 5.41
N TRP A 97 12.01 1.53 5.90
CA TRP A 97 13.15 0.76 6.40
C TRP A 97 13.35 0.92 7.91
N SER A 98 12.82 1.97 8.51
CA SER A 98 12.94 2.26 9.95
C SER A 98 12.47 1.11 10.82
N ASP A 99 13.10 0.93 11.99
CA ASP A 99 12.67 -0.08 12.97
C ASP A 99 11.36 0.30 13.67
N THR A 100 11.09 1.59 13.79
CA THR A 100 9.93 2.12 14.52
C THR A 100 9.17 3.10 13.64
N ALA A 101 7.88 2.84 13.41
CA ALA A 101 6.99 3.72 12.66
C ALA A 101 6.52 4.88 13.55
N SER A 102 7.40 5.84 13.79
CA SER A 102 7.19 6.93 14.76
C SER A 102 8.12 8.12 14.51
N PRO A 103 7.77 9.34 14.97
CA PRO A 103 8.75 10.44 15.01
C PRO A 103 9.87 10.18 16.02
N PHE A 104 9.68 9.25 16.95
CA PHE A 104 10.65 8.90 17.99
C PHE A 104 11.21 7.50 17.74
N ARG A 105 12.54 7.37 17.77
CA ARG A 105 13.23 6.09 17.53
C ARG A 105 12.95 5.01 18.58
N THR A 106 12.52 5.39 19.78
CA THR A 106 12.38 4.47 20.93
C THR A 106 10.93 4.22 21.34
N PHE A 107 9.98 5.00 20.82
CA PHE A 107 8.58 4.97 21.20
C PHE A 107 7.70 4.84 19.97
N GLY A 108 6.74 3.91 19.98
CA GLY A 108 5.81 3.68 18.86
C GLY A 108 5.86 2.23 18.36
N PRO A 109 5.08 1.92 17.30
CA PRO A 109 5.04 0.59 16.71
C PRO A 109 6.41 0.18 16.18
N LYS A 110 6.96 -0.91 16.73
CA LYS A 110 8.21 -1.51 16.26
C LYS A 110 7.93 -2.63 15.27
N ARG A 111 8.76 -2.73 14.25
CA ARG A 111 8.75 -3.91 13.38
C ARG A 111 9.31 -5.11 14.13
N TYR A 112 8.71 -6.28 13.88
CA TYR A 112 9.18 -7.56 14.39
C TYR A 112 9.81 -8.44 13.31
N ARG A 113 9.70 -8.04 12.03
CA ARG A 113 10.49 -8.59 10.92
C ARG A 113 11.27 -7.47 10.24
N GLN A 114 12.58 -7.65 10.11
CA GLN A 114 13.50 -6.68 9.50
C GLN A 114 13.28 -6.55 7.99
N PRO A 115 13.67 -5.42 7.36
CA PRO A 115 13.72 -5.35 5.90
C PRO A 115 14.57 -6.50 5.34
N PRO A 116 14.17 -7.13 4.23
CA PRO A 116 14.89 -8.27 3.66
C PRO A 116 16.19 -7.88 2.94
N CYS A 117 16.40 -6.59 2.68
CA CYS A 117 17.60 -6.04 2.08
C CYS A 117 17.81 -4.58 2.52
N SER A 118 19.01 -4.05 2.28
CA SER A 118 19.29 -2.63 2.46
C SER A 118 18.78 -1.82 1.26
N ILE A 119 18.64 -0.50 1.45
CA ILE A 119 18.33 0.40 0.33
C ILE A 119 19.39 0.31 -0.76
N ASP A 120 20.66 -0.01 -0.45
CA ASP A 120 21.76 -0.14 -1.42
C ASP A 120 21.70 -1.43 -2.26
N ASP A 121 20.91 -2.41 -1.86
CA ASP A 121 20.74 -3.67 -2.60
C ASP A 121 19.68 -3.57 -3.72
N LEU A 122 18.79 -2.57 -3.66
CA LEU A 122 17.70 -2.41 -4.64
C LEU A 122 18.24 -2.21 -6.08
N PRO A 123 17.51 -2.62 -7.12
CA PRO A 123 17.84 -2.24 -8.49
C PRO A 123 17.58 -0.75 -8.72
N ASP A 124 17.96 -0.23 -9.89
CA ASP A 124 17.57 1.12 -10.30
C ASP A 124 16.05 1.29 -10.27
N LEU A 125 15.60 2.42 -9.73
CA LEU A 125 14.18 2.79 -9.59
C LEU A 125 13.83 3.98 -10.49
N ASP A 126 12.75 3.83 -11.26
CA ASP A 126 12.20 4.88 -12.12
C ASP A 126 11.30 5.83 -11.33
N PHE A 127 10.48 5.28 -10.43
CA PHE A 127 9.64 6.08 -9.53
C PHE A 127 9.31 5.39 -8.20
N ALA A 128 8.75 6.17 -7.30
CA ALA A 128 8.12 5.71 -6.07
C ALA A 128 6.74 6.34 -5.91
N VAL A 129 5.80 5.60 -5.33
CA VAL A 129 4.48 6.13 -4.95
C VAL A 129 4.35 6.15 -3.43
N ILE A 130 3.71 7.20 -2.90
CA ILE A 130 3.29 7.27 -1.50
C ILE A 130 1.77 7.28 -1.43
N SER A 131 1.16 6.40 -0.65
CA SER A 131 -0.30 6.35 -0.47
C SER A 131 -0.80 7.43 0.47
N HIS A 132 -0.13 7.69 1.59
CA HIS A 132 -0.50 8.68 2.59
C HIS A 132 0.67 8.97 3.56
N ASN A 133 0.46 9.82 4.58
CA ASN A 133 1.56 10.33 5.38
C ASN A 133 1.85 9.57 6.70
N HIS A 134 1.15 8.49 7.04
CA HIS A 134 1.43 7.78 8.31
C HIS A 134 2.87 7.25 8.35
N TYR A 135 3.44 7.08 9.55
CA TYR A 135 4.87 6.79 9.73
C TYR A 135 5.33 5.44 9.17
N ASP A 136 4.42 4.49 9.05
CA ASP A 136 4.62 3.16 8.48
C ASP A 136 4.41 3.11 6.95
N HIS A 137 4.06 4.24 6.32
CA HIS A 137 3.95 4.39 4.86
C HIS A 137 4.83 5.52 4.30
N PHE A 138 5.14 6.51 5.12
CA PHE A 138 6.05 7.62 4.86
C PHE A 138 7.20 7.59 5.88
N ASP A 139 8.32 7.01 5.48
CA ASP A 139 9.56 7.00 6.25
C ASP A 139 10.52 8.04 5.67
N ALA A 140 10.70 9.14 6.41
CA ALA A 140 11.56 10.24 5.96
C ALA A 140 13.03 9.80 5.77
N GLU A 141 13.55 8.88 6.59
CA GLU A 141 14.93 8.40 6.50
C GLU A 141 15.11 7.50 5.26
N ALA A 142 14.12 6.64 4.98
CA ALA A 142 14.12 5.81 3.77
C ALA A 142 13.97 6.67 2.50
N ILE A 143 13.05 7.62 2.50
CA ILE A 143 12.84 8.56 1.38
C ILE A 143 14.13 9.36 1.10
N GLN A 144 14.79 9.87 2.14
CA GLN A 144 16.07 10.59 1.99
C GLN A 144 17.16 9.71 1.39
N SER A 145 17.28 8.47 1.86
CA SER A 145 18.28 7.51 1.37
C SER A 145 18.02 7.11 -0.09
N LEU A 146 16.76 6.83 -0.45
CA LEU A 146 16.35 6.54 -1.83
C LEU A 146 16.62 7.72 -2.76
N ASN A 147 16.25 8.94 -2.37
CA ASN A 147 16.48 10.13 -3.19
C ASN A 147 17.98 10.43 -3.38
N LYS A 148 18.81 10.15 -2.37
CA LYS A 148 20.26 10.28 -2.47
C LYS A 148 20.86 9.26 -3.45
N ARG A 149 20.38 8.01 -3.41
CA ARG A 149 20.85 6.91 -4.26
C ARG A 149 20.36 7.06 -5.70
N PHE A 150 19.07 7.26 -5.90
CA PHE A 150 18.39 7.26 -7.21
C PHE A 150 17.97 8.68 -7.62
N LYS A 151 18.94 9.51 -8.00
CA LYS A 151 18.70 10.95 -8.29
C LYS A 151 17.68 11.23 -9.41
N ARG A 152 17.47 10.28 -10.32
CA ARG A 152 16.51 10.40 -11.44
C ARG A 152 15.12 9.87 -11.11
N MET A 153 14.98 9.17 -9.99
CA MET A 153 13.70 8.61 -9.55
C MET A 153 12.70 9.75 -9.31
N GLN A 154 11.46 9.52 -9.73
CA GLN A 154 10.35 10.45 -9.52
C GLN A 154 9.48 9.99 -8.35
N TRP A 155 8.96 10.94 -7.58
CA TRP A 155 8.03 10.68 -6.48
C TRP A 155 6.63 11.08 -6.90
N TYR A 156 5.67 10.18 -6.74
CA TYR A 156 4.25 10.44 -6.91
C TYR A 156 3.56 10.40 -5.56
N VAL A 157 2.92 11.50 -5.18
CA VAL A 157 2.33 11.68 -3.86
C VAL A 157 0.93 12.29 -3.95
N PRO A 158 0.04 12.06 -2.97
CA PRO A 158 -1.29 12.64 -2.96
C PRO A 158 -1.24 14.14 -2.65
N SER A 159 -2.28 14.88 -3.04
CA SER A 159 -2.43 16.32 -2.81
C SER A 159 -2.05 16.78 -1.38
N GLY A 160 -1.31 17.88 -1.27
CA GLY A 160 -0.75 18.42 -0.03
C GLY A 160 0.52 17.72 0.48
N LEU A 161 0.81 16.48 0.06
CA LEU A 161 1.95 15.73 0.59
C LEU A 161 3.30 16.20 0.03
N LYS A 162 3.36 16.87 -1.13
CA LYS A 162 4.63 17.42 -1.65
C LYS A 162 5.21 18.49 -0.74
N THR A 163 4.40 19.50 -0.40
CA THR A 163 4.79 20.56 0.54
C THR A 163 5.14 19.97 1.91
N TYR A 164 4.43 18.92 2.32
CA TYR A 164 4.71 18.22 3.56
C TYR A 164 6.06 17.48 3.50
N MET A 165 6.32 16.75 2.42
CA MET A 165 7.53 15.97 2.18
C MET A 165 8.79 16.86 2.17
N HIS A 166 8.71 18.04 1.57
CA HIS A 166 9.79 19.05 1.56
C HIS A 166 10.20 19.54 2.96
N LYS A 167 9.36 19.37 3.99
CA LYS A 167 9.74 19.70 5.37
C LYS A 167 10.76 18.73 5.97
N TYR A 168 10.83 17.51 5.42
CA TYR A 168 11.65 16.42 5.96
C TYR A 168 12.77 16.02 5.03
N VAL A 169 12.53 16.04 3.71
CA VAL A 169 13.51 15.60 2.71
C VAL A 169 13.52 16.57 1.52
N PRO A 170 14.69 17.10 1.12
CA PRO A 170 14.82 17.91 -0.09
C PRO A 170 14.75 17.01 -1.32
N VAL A 171 13.53 16.74 -1.79
CA VAL A 171 13.25 15.97 -3.01
C VAL A 171 12.85 16.91 -4.15
N GLU A 172 13.51 16.80 -5.30
CA GLU A 172 13.27 17.71 -6.44
C GLU A 172 12.14 17.20 -7.35
N ASN A 173 12.16 15.90 -7.68
CA ASN A 173 11.28 15.26 -8.66
C ASN A 173 9.96 14.77 -8.03
N VAL A 174 9.17 15.67 -7.44
CA VAL A 174 7.88 15.31 -6.81
C VAL A 174 6.70 15.79 -7.63
N HIS A 175 5.84 14.84 -8.00
CA HIS A 175 4.54 15.04 -8.62
C HIS A 175 3.45 14.84 -7.59
N GLU A 176 2.62 15.86 -7.42
CA GLU A 176 1.49 15.85 -6.52
C GLU A 176 0.21 15.69 -7.33
N LEU A 177 -0.62 14.71 -6.98
CA LEU A 177 -1.83 14.34 -7.73
C LEU A 177 -3.02 14.17 -6.77
N SER A 178 -4.21 14.49 -7.26
CA SER A 178 -5.50 14.23 -6.59
C SER A 178 -6.20 13.01 -7.22
N TRP A 179 -7.26 12.52 -6.57
CA TRP A 179 -7.99 11.36 -7.10
C TRP A 179 -8.55 11.64 -8.50
N GLY A 180 -8.30 10.70 -9.42
CA GLY A 180 -8.66 10.79 -10.82
C GLY A 180 -7.62 11.51 -11.69
N GLU A 181 -6.62 12.17 -11.10
CA GLU A 181 -5.50 12.73 -11.83
C GLU A 181 -4.43 11.67 -12.11
N SER A 182 -3.67 11.90 -13.18
CA SER A 182 -2.55 11.06 -13.53
C SER A 182 -1.43 11.86 -14.17
N LYS A 183 -0.28 11.20 -14.30
CA LYS A 183 0.85 11.76 -15.02
C LYS A 183 1.53 10.67 -15.84
N ASN A 184 1.91 11.04 -17.05
CA ASN A 184 2.67 10.20 -17.96
C ASN A 184 4.15 10.25 -17.59
N LEU A 185 4.77 9.06 -17.55
CA LEU A 185 6.20 8.83 -17.48
C LEU A 185 6.63 8.15 -18.78
N VAL A 186 7.55 8.77 -19.52
CA VAL A 186 8.10 8.19 -20.75
C VAL A 186 9.52 7.71 -20.49
N ILE A 187 9.77 6.41 -20.72
CA ILE A 187 11.10 5.78 -20.58
C ILE A 187 11.43 5.09 -21.91
N GLY A 188 12.42 5.62 -22.63
CA GLY A 188 12.72 5.15 -23.99
C GLY A 188 11.55 5.41 -24.94
N ASP A 189 11.02 4.34 -25.54
CA ASP A 189 9.87 4.32 -26.44
C ASP A 189 8.56 3.88 -25.75
N ARG A 190 8.57 3.70 -24.43
CA ARG A 190 7.43 3.22 -23.64
C ARG A 190 6.82 4.34 -22.80
N GLU A 191 5.49 4.32 -22.70
CA GLU A 191 4.72 5.24 -21.86
C GLU A 191 4.08 4.49 -20.70
N TYR A 192 4.07 5.14 -19.53
CA TYR A 192 3.45 4.65 -18.32
C TYR A 192 2.58 5.75 -17.72
N TYR A 193 1.37 5.40 -17.29
CA TYR A 193 0.47 6.34 -16.63
C TYR A 193 0.33 5.98 -15.17
N ILE A 194 0.70 6.92 -14.30
CA ILE A 194 0.59 6.78 -12.84
C ILE A 194 -0.64 7.55 -12.40
N HIS A 195 -1.70 6.84 -12.02
CA HIS A 195 -2.99 7.39 -11.62
C HIS A 195 -3.15 7.38 -10.11
N CYS A 196 -3.48 8.54 -9.53
CA CYS A 196 -3.89 8.65 -8.14
C CYS A 196 -5.39 8.30 -8.05
N VAL A 197 -5.75 7.31 -7.23
CA VAL A 197 -7.14 6.82 -7.12
C VAL A 197 -7.65 6.86 -5.68
N PRO A 198 -8.99 6.90 -5.47
CA PRO A 198 -9.54 7.01 -4.13
C PRO A 198 -9.15 5.87 -3.19
N ALA A 199 -9.01 6.21 -1.91
CA ALA A 199 -8.96 5.29 -0.78
C ALA A 199 -9.81 5.86 0.35
N GLN A 200 -10.41 5.01 1.19
CA GLN A 200 -11.13 5.44 2.39
C GLN A 200 -10.19 5.37 3.60
N HIS A 201 -9.46 6.45 3.85
CA HIS A 201 -8.48 6.51 4.93
C HIS A 201 -8.35 7.93 5.47
N TRP A 202 -7.19 8.29 6.03
CA TRP A 202 -6.91 9.59 6.58
C TRP A 202 -5.40 9.87 6.61
N SER A 203 -5.01 11.05 7.12
CA SER A 203 -3.62 11.46 7.25
C SER A 203 -3.38 12.18 8.57
N GLN A 204 -2.24 11.91 9.22
CA GLN A 204 -1.72 12.64 10.38
C GLN A 204 -0.29 12.19 10.70
N ARG A 205 0.56 13.10 11.16
CA ARG A 205 1.87 12.72 11.76
C ARG A 205 2.16 13.50 13.02
N GLY A 206 1.78 14.78 13.06
CA GLY A 206 1.90 15.64 14.23
C GLY A 206 0.57 15.83 14.97
N LEU A 207 0.56 16.78 15.90
CA LEU A 207 -0.62 17.11 16.71
C LEU A 207 -1.65 17.97 15.95
N PHE A 208 -1.24 18.73 14.93
CA PHE A 208 -2.07 19.75 14.26
C PHE A 208 -2.08 19.65 12.73
N ASP A 209 -1.73 18.48 12.18
CA ASP A 209 -1.67 18.25 10.73
C ASP A 209 -2.64 17.18 10.23
N ARG A 210 -3.54 16.71 11.09
CA ARG A 210 -4.60 15.77 10.71
C ARG A 210 -5.36 16.30 9.50
N TYR A 211 -5.54 15.45 8.48
CA TYR A 211 -6.22 15.74 7.23
C TYR A 211 -5.62 16.84 6.36
N LYS A 212 -4.41 17.33 6.64
CA LYS A 212 -3.78 18.38 5.81
C LYS A 212 -3.23 17.85 4.48
N THR A 213 -3.05 16.54 4.35
CA THR A 213 -2.66 15.88 3.09
C THR A 213 -3.69 14.83 2.73
N LEU A 214 -3.82 14.55 1.44
CA LEU A 214 -4.68 13.50 0.92
C LEU A 214 -4.05 12.11 1.20
N TRP A 215 -4.86 11.08 1.05
CA TRP A 215 -4.52 9.65 1.04
C TRP A 215 -5.07 9.02 -0.24
N SER A 216 -4.42 8.01 -0.81
CA SER A 216 -4.84 7.42 -2.09
C SER A 216 -4.35 5.99 -2.29
N GLY A 217 -5.02 5.27 -3.19
CA GLY A 217 -4.40 4.17 -3.91
C GLY A 217 -3.70 4.67 -5.17
N TRP A 218 -3.03 3.77 -5.89
CA TRP A 218 -2.31 4.05 -7.12
C TRP A 218 -2.56 2.97 -8.17
N VAL A 219 -2.92 3.38 -9.40
CA VAL A 219 -2.93 2.48 -10.56
C VAL A 219 -1.79 2.87 -11.49
N VAL A 220 -0.96 1.90 -11.86
CA VAL A 220 0.11 2.06 -12.85
C VAL A 220 -0.29 1.31 -14.11
N VAL A 221 -0.42 2.02 -15.22
CA VAL A 221 -0.74 1.45 -16.54
C VAL A 221 0.50 1.54 -17.40
N GLY A 222 1.13 0.39 -17.68
CA GLY A 222 2.20 0.27 -18.67
C GLY A 222 1.69 -0.18 -20.03
N PRO A 223 2.60 -0.42 -20.99
CA PRO A 223 2.27 -0.87 -22.34
C PRO A 223 1.43 -2.15 -22.39
N THR A 224 1.73 -3.13 -21.53
CA THR A 224 1.03 -4.43 -21.54
C THR A 224 0.41 -4.80 -20.21
N LYS A 225 0.90 -4.22 -19.10
CA LYS A 225 0.50 -4.58 -17.73
C LYS A 225 -0.13 -3.43 -16.97
N ARG A 226 -1.02 -3.79 -16.05
CA ARG A 226 -1.65 -2.86 -15.10
C ARG A 226 -1.44 -3.35 -13.68
N PHE A 227 -0.97 -2.46 -12.83
CA PHE A 227 -0.75 -2.72 -11.41
C PHE A 227 -1.62 -1.80 -10.55
N TYR A 228 -2.16 -2.32 -9.45
CA TYR A 228 -2.88 -1.53 -8.44
C TYR A 228 -2.26 -1.68 -7.06
N PHE A 229 -1.98 -0.56 -6.40
CA PHE A 229 -1.59 -0.50 -5.00
C PHE A 229 -2.66 0.22 -4.19
N ALA A 230 -3.27 -0.45 -3.22
CA ALA A 230 -4.37 0.14 -2.45
C ALA A 230 -3.94 1.15 -1.40
N GLY A 231 -2.68 1.13 -0.95
CA GLY A 231 -2.28 1.79 0.28
C GLY A 231 -3.06 1.22 1.47
N ASP A 232 -3.34 2.07 2.45
CA ASP A 232 -4.29 1.77 3.51
C ASP A 232 -5.68 2.29 3.17
N THR A 233 -6.70 1.47 3.44
CA THR A 233 -8.07 1.81 3.13
C THR A 233 -9.05 0.98 3.93
N GLY A 234 -10.19 1.58 4.30
CA GLY A 234 -11.45 0.88 4.53
C GLY A 234 -12.13 0.56 3.20
N TYR A 235 -13.23 -0.21 3.26
CA TYR A 235 -13.97 -0.55 2.04
C TYR A 235 -14.83 0.64 1.56
N CYS A 236 -14.76 0.99 0.28
CA CYS A 236 -15.62 2.00 -0.35
C CYS A 236 -16.05 1.57 -1.76
N ASP A 237 -17.16 2.12 -2.27
CA ASP A 237 -17.73 1.70 -3.55
C ASP A 237 -16.90 2.12 -4.78
N GLU A 238 -15.92 3.01 -4.62
CA GLU A 238 -15.05 3.46 -5.71
C GLU A 238 -14.18 2.33 -6.29
N PHE A 239 -13.91 1.26 -5.53
CA PHE A 239 -13.17 0.11 -6.04
C PHE A 239 -13.85 -0.54 -7.26
N ARG A 240 -15.20 -0.52 -7.32
CA ARG A 240 -15.95 -1.05 -8.48
C ARG A 240 -15.76 -0.23 -9.75
N LYS A 241 -15.29 1.01 -9.65
CA LYS A 241 -15.00 1.87 -10.80
C LYS A 241 -13.62 1.58 -11.40
N ILE A 242 -12.67 1.05 -10.62
CA ILE A 242 -11.29 0.78 -11.08
C ILE A 242 -11.31 -0.11 -12.32
N LYS A 243 -12.03 -1.24 -12.29
CA LYS A 243 -12.14 -2.14 -13.45
C LYS A 243 -12.77 -1.45 -14.67
N LYS A 244 -13.77 -0.60 -14.46
CA LYS A 244 -14.46 0.12 -15.54
C LYS A 244 -13.55 1.15 -16.22
N ILE A 245 -12.72 1.83 -15.44
CA ILE A 245 -11.83 2.91 -15.90
C ILE A 245 -10.56 2.34 -16.54
N PHE A 246 -9.93 1.36 -15.88
CA PHE A 246 -8.59 0.88 -16.27
C PHE A 246 -8.62 -0.45 -17.01
N GLY A 247 -9.75 -1.16 -17.01
CA GLY A 247 -9.82 -2.54 -17.49
C GLY A 247 -9.34 -3.55 -16.44
N GLN A 248 -8.89 -4.71 -16.90
CA GLN A 248 -8.42 -5.78 -16.02
C GLN A 248 -7.06 -5.43 -15.41
N ILE A 249 -6.96 -5.49 -14.07
CA ILE A 249 -5.69 -5.33 -13.35
C ILE A 249 -4.93 -6.65 -13.40
N ASP A 250 -3.65 -6.64 -13.79
CA ASP A 250 -2.84 -7.86 -13.85
C ASP A 250 -2.36 -8.27 -12.45
N LEU A 251 -1.91 -7.30 -11.65
CA LEU A 251 -1.50 -7.51 -10.27
C LEU A 251 -2.00 -6.39 -9.36
N ALA A 252 -2.51 -6.76 -8.19
CA ALA A 252 -2.80 -5.80 -7.12
C ALA A 252 -2.10 -6.15 -5.81
N THR A 253 -1.76 -5.13 -5.02
CA THR A 253 -1.31 -5.29 -3.63
C THR A 253 -2.33 -4.65 -2.70
N LEU A 254 -2.92 -5.48 -1.83
CA LEU A 254 -4.05 -5.13 -0.98
C LEU A 254 -3.69 -5.36 0.49
N PRO A 255 -3.97 -4.41 1.41
CA PRO A 255 -3.72 -4.61 2.83
C PRO A 255 -4.62 -5.71 3.38
N ILE A 256 -4.06 -6.54 4.26
CA ILE A 256 -4.81 -7.63 4.93
C ILE A 256 -4.64 -7.62 6.45
N GLY A 257 -3.86 -6.70 7.01
CA GLY A 257 -3.60 -6.55 8.45
C GLY A 257 -4.04 -5.20 9.01
N CYS A 258 -3.94 -5.03 10.33
CA CYS A 258 -4.39 -3.84 11.07
C CYS A 258 -5.92 -3.63 11.08
N TYR A 259 -6.69 -4.72 11.02
CA TYR A 259 -8.14 -4.65 10.88
C TYR A 259 -8.92 -4.88 12.19
N SER A 260 -8.25 -5.27 13.29
CA SER A 260 -8.90 -5.69 14.53
C SER A 260 -8.63 -4.73 15.70
N PRO A 261 -9.64 -4.39 16.51
CA PRO A 261 -11.00 -4.88 16.49
C PRO A 261 -11.86 -4.14 15.45
N ARG A 262 -12.78 -4.85 14.76
CA ARG A 262 -13.57 -4.28 13.64
C ARG A 262 -14.37 -3.04 14.03
N TRP A 263 -14.91 -2.97 15.26
CA TRP A 263 -15.67 -1.80 15.72
C TRP A 263 -14.85 -0.50 15.74
N PHE A 264 -13.51 -0.61 15.83
CA PHE A 264 -12.58 0.51 15.86
C PHE A 264 -11.89 0.72 14.50
N MET A 265 -11.46 -0.36 13.86
CA MET A 265 -10.61 -0.30 12.65
C MET A 265 -11.40 -0.29 11.32
N LYS A 266 -12.63 -0.82 11.27
CA LYS A 266 -13.40 -0.98 10.02
C LYS A 266 -13.53 0.27 9.14
N PRO A 267 -13.73 1.48 9.68
CA PRO A 267 -13.83 2.67 8.84
C PRO A 267 -12.56 2.98 8.04
N GLN A 268 -11.39 2.54 8.50
CA GLN A 268 -10.08 2.95 7.98
C GLN A 268 -9.21 1.78 7.48
N HIS A 269 -9.50 0.54 7.87
CA HIS A 269 -8.79 -0.66 7.44
C HIS A 269 -9.76 -1.78 7.06
N ILE A 270 -9.55 -2.33 5.87
CA ILE A 270 -10.19 -3.57 5.42
C ILE A 270 -9.66 -4.79 6.17
N ASP A 271 -10.52 -5.79 6.35
CA ASP A 271 -10.11 -7.14 6.75
C ASP A 271 -9.83 -8.04 5.51
N PRO A 272 -9.32 -9.27 5.68
CA PRO A 272 -9.05 -10.15 4.53
C PRO A 272 -10.28 -10.49 3.69
N ALA A 273 -11.49 -10.50 4.26
CA ALA A 273 -12.72 -10.75 3.50
C ALA A 273 -13.04 -9.55 2.58
N GLU A 274 -12.94 -8.34 3.11
CA GLU A 274 -13.07 -7.10 2.34
C GLU A 274 -11.94 -6.96 1.30
N ALA A 275 -10.72 -7.42 1.59
CA ALA A 275 -9.64 -7.48 0.60
C ALA A 275 -9.99 -8.42 -0.57
N VAL A 276 -10.54 -9.60 -0.32
CA VAL A 276 -11.01 -10.52 -1.37
C VAL A 276 -12.16 -9.89 -2.18
N GLN A 277 -13.03 -9.12 -1.54
CA GLN A 277 -14.08 -8.38 -2.24
C GLN A 277 -13.48 -7.30 -3.17
N ILE A 278 -12.48 -6.53 -2.71
CA ILE A 278 -11.77 -5.54 -3.53
C ILE A 278 -11.08 -6.21 -4.72
N HIS A 279 -10.39 -7.34 -4.50
CA HIS A 279 -9.78 -8.14 -5.57
C HIS A 279 -10.78 -8.43 -6.72
N LYS A 280 -12.03 -8.79 -6.37
CA LYS A 280 -13.11 -9.01 -7.34
C LYS A 280 -13.58 -7.71 -7.99
N ASP A 281 -13.81 -6.65 -7.20
CA ASP A 281 -14.35 -5.37 -7.67
C ASP A 281 -13.43 -4.66 -8.67
N ILE A 282 -12.12 -4.70 -8.42
CA ILE A 282 -11.10 -4.14 -9.33
C ILE A 282 -10.80 -5.07 -10.51
N GLY A 283 -11.30 -6.30 -10.49
CA GLY A 283 -11.05 -7.31 -11.52
C GLY A 283 -9.57 -7.71 -11.62
N SER A 284 -8.89 -7.89 -10.50
CA SER A 284 -7.48 -8.30 -10.48
C SER A 284 -7.33 -9.75 -10.93
N LYS A 285 -6.35 -10.06 -11.78
CA LYS A 285 -5.97 -11.46 -12.08
C LYS A 285 -5.22 -12.09 -10.91
N LYS A 286 -4.26 -11.35 -10.36
CA LYS A 286 -3.45 -11.75 -9.20
C LYS A 286 -3.52 -10.67 -8.12
N SER A 287 -3.52 -11.06 -6.85
CA SER A 287 -3.28 -10.14 -5.74
C SER A 287 -2.28 -10.70 -4.74
N ILE A 288 -1.55 -9.79 -4.09
CA ILE A 288 -0.60 -10.08 -3.02
C ILE A 288 -1.02 -9.31 -1.77
N GLY A 289 -1.14 -10.01 -0.64
CA GLY A 289 -1.48 -9.42 0.66
C GLY A 289 -0.31 -8.65 1.25
N ILE A 290 -0.53 -7.39 1.61
CA ILE A 290 0.46 -6.48 2.23
C ILE A 290 -0.03 -5.98 3.59
N HIS A 291 0.71 -5.07 4.23
CA HIS A 291 0.37 -4.40 5.49
C HIS A 291 0.35 -5.32 6.75
N TRP A 292 0.65 -6.61 6.59
CA TRP A 292 0.67 -7.59 7.67
C TRP A 292 2.08 -8.12 7.97
N GLY A 293 2.23 -8.89 9.05
CA GLY A 293 3.45 -9.64 9.33
C GLY A 293 4.72 -8.82 9.62
N THR A 294 4.62 -7.49 9.77
CA THR A 294 5.80 -6.61 9.83
C THR A 294 5.86 -5.73 11.07
N TYR A 295 4.85 -4.89 11.32
CA TYR A 295 4.75 -4.02 12.48
C TYR A 295 3.64 -4.46 13.45
N ALA A 296 3.87 -4.26 14.75
CA ALA A 296 2.83 -4.39 15.76
C ALA A 296 2.11 -3.04 15.94
N MET A 297 1.14 -2.75 15.06
CA MET A 297 0.42 -1.46 14.98
C MET A 297 -0.69 -1.28 16.02
N GLY A 298 -0.65 -2.05 17.12
CA GLY A 298 -1.67 -2.03 18.17
C GLY A 298 -2.99 -2.71 17.80
N SER A 299 -3.08 -3.29 16.61
CA SER A 299 -4.20 -4.14 16.20
C SER A 299 -4.25 -5.43 17.03
N THR A 300 -5.45 -5.98 17.23
CA THR A 300 -5.66 -7.11 18.17
C THR A 300 -5.63 -8.49 17.53
N GLU A 301 -5.61 -8.61 16.20
CA GLU A 301 -5.45 -9.90 15.51
C GLU A 301 -4.11 -10.55 15.82
N ALA A 302 -4.07 -11.90 15.82
CA ALA A 302 -2.79 -12.60 15.93
C ALA A 302 -1.96 -12.34 14.67
N TYR A 303 -0.63 -12.28 14.81
CA TYR A 303 0.27 -11.84 13.72
C TYR A 303 0.21 -12.70 12.43
N LEU A 304 -0.20 -13.97 12.51
CA LEU A 304 -0.42 -14.86 11.35
C LEU A 304 -1.87 -14.88 10.85
N GLU A 305 -2.82 -14.42 11.67
CA GLU A 305 -4.26 -14.44 11.36
C GLU A 305 -4.59 -13.79 10.02
N PRO A 306 -3.99 -12.65 9.62
CA PRO A 306 -4.21 -12.07 8.29
C PRO A 306 -4.03 -13.06 7.13
N ALA A 307 -2.93 -13.82 7.13
CA ALA A 307 -2.61 -14.75 6.05
C ALA A 307 -3.49 -16.00 6.06
N ASP A 308 -3.74 -16.55 7.25
CA ASP A 308 -4.62 -17.71 7.40
C ASP A 308 -6.05 -17.38 7.00
N LEU A 309 -6.57 -16.25 7.48
CA LEU A 309 -7.92 -15.79 7.17
C LEU A 309 -8.05 -15.42 5.68
N LEU A 310 -7.04 -14.80 5.07
CA LEU A 310 -7.05 -14.54 3.63
C LEU A 310 -7.22 -15.85 2.84
N ARG A 311 -6.42 -16.87 3.14
CA ARG A 311 -6.49 -18.17 2.46
C ARG A 311 -7.90 -18.78 2.55
N ASP A 312 -8.54 -18.65 3.71
CA ASP A 312 -9.88 -19.19 3.94
C ASP A 312 -10.96 -18.37 3.22
N GLU A 313 -10.86 -17.04 3.23
CA GLU A 313 -11.79 -16.16 2.51
C GLU A 313 -11.66 -16.29 0.98
N VAL A 314 -10.45 -16.52 0.45
CA VAL A 314 -10.23 -16.82 -0.99
C VAL A 314 -10.95 -18.10 -1.40
N LYS A 315 -10.84 -19.18 -0.60
CA LYS A 315 -11.54 -20.44 -0.85
C LYS A 315 -13.05 -20.27 -0.75
N LYS A 316 -13.54 -19.62 0.30
CA LYS A 316 -14.96 -19.33 0.53
C LYS A 316 -15.56 -18.48 -0.59
N ALA A 317 -14.77 -17.60 -1.18
CA ALA A 317 -15.14 -16.77 -2.32
C ALA A 317 -15.18 -17.51 -3.67
N GLY A 318 -14.79 -18.79 -3.72
CA GLY A 318 -14.75 -19.62 -4.93
C GLY A 318 -13.62 -19.28 -5.90
N LEU A 319 -12.59 -18.56 -5.45
CA LEU A 319 -11.43 -18.18 -6.25
C LEU A 319 -10.37 -19.30 -6.23
N ASN A 320 -9.44 -19.29 -7.18
CA ASN A 320 -8.27 -20.15 -7.06
C ASN A 320 -7.40 -19.63 -5.91
N VAL A 321 -6.89 -20.52 -5.06
CA VAL A 321 -5.99 -20.16 -3.95
C VAL A 321 -4.72 -19.46 -4.42
N ASN A 322 -4.38 -19.59 -5.70
CA ASN A 322 -3.27 -18.89 -6.33
C ASN A 322 -3.65 -17.52 -6.89
N ASP A 323 -4.92 -17.11 -6.93
CA ASP A 323 -5.31 -15.79 -7.47
C ASP A 323 -5.03 -14.67 -6.46
N PHE A 324 -5.10 -14.96 -5.15
CA PHE A 324 -4.74 -14.01 -4.10
C PHE A 324 -3.92 -14.71 -3.02
N ILE A 325 -2.63 -14.39 -2.99
CA ILE A 325 -1.63 -15.03 -2.14
C ILE A 325 -1.05 -14.05 -1.12
N VAL A 326 -0.31 -14.61 -0.17
CA VAL A 326 0.70 -13.87 0.58
C VAL A 326 2.10 -14.32 0.16
N LEU A 327 3.08 -13.46 0.36
CA LEU A 327 4.50 -13.78 0.24
C LEU A 327 5.13 -13.76 1.63
N HIS A 328 6.29 -14.40 1.79
CA HIS A 328 7.18 -14.11 2.91
C HIS A 328 8.05 -12.89 2.61
N HIS A 329 8.59 -12.24 3.64
CA HIS A 329 9.48 -11.09 3.49
C HIS A 329 10.66 -11.43 2.57
N GLY A 330 10.87 -10.62 1.54
CA GLY A 330 11.92 -10.76 0.55
C GLY A 330 11.63 -11.76 -0.57
N GLN A 331 10.48 -12.44 -0.57
CA GLN A 331 10.09 -13.27 -1.70
C GLN A 331 9.58 -12.44 -2.88
N THR A 332 9.82 -12.96 -4.08
CA THR A 332 9.37 -12.40 -5.34
C THR A 332 8.32 -13.32 -5.96
N TRP A 333 7.19 -12.74 -6.35
CA TRP A 333 6.27 -13.36 -7.30
C TRP A 333 6.62 -12.88 -8.71
N THR A 334 6.68 -13.81 -9.66
CA THR A 334 6.98 -13.53 -11.07
C THR A 334 5.83 -14.05 -11.93
N GLU A 335 5.32 -13.20 -12.83
CA GLU A 335 4.35 -13.63 -13.82
C GLU A 335 5.03 -14.55 -14.84
N VAL A 336 4.44 -15.73 -15.05
CA VAL A 336 4.90 -16.68 -16.08
C VAL A 336 4.37 -16.20 -17.42
N ASN A 337 5.27 -15.86 -18.35
CA ASN A 337 4.89 -15.54 -19.72
C ASN A 337 4.24 -16.79 -20.36
N CYS A 338 3.02 -16.65 -20.90
CA CYS A 338 2.34 -17.77 -21.55
C CYS A 338 3.06 -18.28 -22.81
N ASP A 339 4.03 -17.53 -23.33
CA ASP A 339 4.80 -17.87 -24.53
C ASP A 339 5.99 -18.82 -24.29
N GLU A 340 6.17 -19.34 -23.05
CA GLU A 340 7.18 -20.34 -22.69
C GLU A 340 6.62 -21.78 -22.49
N LYS A 341 5.47 -22.09 -23.06
CA LYS A 341 4.99 -23.48 -23.27
C LYS A 341 4.96 -23.80 -24.76
#